data_AF-A0A3A5R1Q3-F1
#
_entry.id   AF-A0A3A5R1Q3-F1
#
_cell.length_a   1.000
_cell.length_b   1.000
_cell.length_c   1.000
_cell.angle_alpha   90.00
_cell.angle_beta   90.00
_cell.angle_gamma   90.00
#
_symmetry.space_group_name_H-M   'P 1'
#
loop_
_entity.id
_entity.type
_entity.pdbx_description
1 polymer ?
#
loop_
_entity_poly.entity_id
_entity_poly.type
_entity_poly.pdbx_seq_one_letter_code
_entity_poly.pdbx_strand_id
1 'polypeptide(L)'
;MNFDIFFFLFLYLILVGLLVSNEKKISKIILLCLGPVLLQSLRSPTCGTDVWGNGYGYYQKFTLIGEIPLSAIFTTKINSFEQGYVVFNKLISFISDNPQIFLAITSLFIFSLIGYIYYRFSVNVYLSTIIFVCFGLYTFSFTGLRQAIAFSITFFSFKFIVERKIKHFLVSVFLAFSIHSSAIIYFFVWPLWNIRHTNKLAISLLGITLLLLPFYGAIFSFVVPLLFREKYLTYMNGGSAINLIILYLFIYLLPLFIKTNDFSVKNDIYKNNLELQIENFIRWMAYCSFLFQSLGLIGGDSITRIAFYFSVFLPLYIPIIFKRAKFKSLIYTCITILFIAFFYHDTSKEFYNIVPYIFFWELI
;
A
#
# COMPACT_ATOMS: atom_id res chain seq x y z
N MET A 1 -7.23 17.16 27.25
CA MET A 1 -6.44 17.40 26.03
C MET A 1 -5.85 16.06 25.63
N ASN A 2 -6.57 15.24 24.84
CA ASN A 2 -6.04 13.94 24.44
C ASN A 2 -4.90 14.21 23.44
N PHE A 3 -3.67 14.06 23.89
CA PHE A 3 -2.51 14.16 23.00
C PHE A 3 -2.63 13.06 21.95
N ASP A 4 -2.73 13.45 20.68
CA ASP A 4 -2.83 12.51 19.59
C ASP A 4 -1.50 11.75 19.45
N ILE A 5 -1.50 10.44 19.68
CA ILE A 5 -0.32 9.58 19.53
C ILE A 5 0.36 9.72 18.16
N PHE A 6 -0.41 10.08 17.13
CA PHE A 6 0.13 10.32 15.79
C PHE A 6 1.01 11.58 15.73
N PHE A 7 0.78 12.58 16.58
CA PHE A 7 1.69 13.73 16.71
C PHE A 7 3.08 13.28 17.15
N PHE A 8 3.16 12.41 18.16
CA PHE A 8 4.43 11.84 18.61
C PHE A 8 5.07 10.94 17.56
N LEU A 9 4.28 10.17 16.80
CA LEU A 9 4.77 9.40 15.67
C LEU A 9 5.44 10.33 14.63
N PHE A 10 4.78 11.43 14.24
CA PHE A 10 5.36 12.34 13.24
C PHE A 10 6.58 13.07 13.77
N LEU A 11 6.57 13.50 15.03
CA LEU A 11 7.75 14.07 15.67
C LEU A 11 8.92 13.08 15.66
N TYR A 12 8.68 11.82 16.02
CA TYR A 12 9.66 10.75 15.96
C TYR A 12 10.21 10.56 14.53
N LEU A 13 9.33 10.45 13.52
CA LEU A 13 9.75 10.26 12.13
C LEU A 13 10.59 11.44 11.61
N ILE A 14 10.22 12.67 11.95
CA ILE A 14 10.97 13.89 11.61
C ILE A 14 12.35 13.86 12.28
N LEU A 15 12.43 13.54 13.57
CA LEU A 15 13.70 13.46 14.30
C LEU A 15 14.61 12.39 13.71
N VAL A 16 14.10 11.19 13.40
CA VAL A 16 14.88 10.15 12.71
C VAL A 16 15.32 10.62 11.31
N GLY A 17 14.44 11.30 10.59
CA GLY A 17 14.72 11.88 9.28
C GLY A 17 15.88 12.87 9.27
N LEU A 18 15.95 13.72 10.30
CA LEU A 18 16.96 14.78 10.46
C LEU A 18 18.27 14.28 11.09
N LEU A 19 18.17 13.47 12.15
CA LEU A 19 19.33 13.08 12.98
C LEU A 19 20.11 11.90 12.42
N VAL A 20 19.46 10.98 11.69
CA VAL A 20 20.14 9.80 11.14
C VAL A 20 20.67 10.11 9.74
N SER A 21 22.00 10.07 9.60
CA SER A 21 22.70 10.29 8.33
C SER A 21 22.20 9.34 7.23
N ASN A 22 22.15 9.85 5.99
CA ASN A 22 21.79 9.07 4.81
C ASN A 22 22.83 7.98 4.49
N GLU A 23 24.07 8.10 4.94
CA GLU A 23 25.10 7.06 4.79
C GLU A 23 24.73 5.80 5.57
N LYS A 24 24.02 5.94 6.70
CA LYS A 24 23.48 4.83 7.50
C LYS A 24 22.09 4.43 7.03
N LYS A 25 21.89 4.27 5.71
CA LYS A 25 20.57 4.05 5.10
C LYS A 25 19.80 2.87 5.71
N ILE A 26 20.49 1.77 6.05
CA ILE A 26 19.89 0.59 6.72
C ILE A 26 19.36 0.97 8.12
N SER A 27 20.19 1.56 8.98
CA SER A 27 19.76 1.98 10.32
C SER A 27 18.62 3.01 10.25
N LYS A 28 18.69 3.93 9.28
CA LYS A 28 17.66 4.93 9.05
C LYS A 28 16.31 4.30 8.71
N ILE A 29 16.27 3.32 7.78
CA ILE A 29 15.00 2.67 7.43
C ILE A 29 14.45 1.83 8.59
N ILE A 30 15.31 1.15 9.35
CA ILE A 30 14.89 0.34 10.50
C ILE A 30 14.20 1.25 11.53
N LEU A 31 14.82 2.37 11.87
CA LEU A 31 14.25 3.35 12.81
C LEU A 31 12.96 3.98 12.25
N LEU A 32 12.93 4.36 10.97
CA LEU A 32 11.73 4.92 10.34
C LEU A 32 10.54 3.93 10.34
N CYS A 33 10.79 2.64 10.18
CA CYS A 33 9.74 1.60 10.27
C CYS A 33 9.36 1.25 11.71
N LEU A 34 10.27 1.41 12.68
CA LEU A 34 10.04 1.03 14.08
C LEU A 34 8.84 1.79 14.69
N GLY A 35 8.74 3.11 14.47
CA GLY A 35 7.63 3.90 15.01
C GLY A 35 6.25 3.41 14.56
N PRO A 36 5.99 3.32 13.24
CA PRO A 36 4.74 2.77 12.71
C PRO A 36 4.45 1.32 13.16
N VAL A 37 5.48 0.46 13.23
CA VAL A 37 5.33 -0.91 13.74
C VAL A 37 4.89 -0.91 15.19
N LEU A 38 5.54 -0.13 16.05
CA LEU A 38 5.18 -0.05 17.47
C LEU A 38 3.76 0.46 17.65
N LEU A 39 3.38 1.53 16.95
CA LEU A 39 2.04 2.10 17.09
C LEU A 39 0.97 1.14 16.57
N GLN A 40 1.20 0.38 15.51
CA GLN A 40 0.29 -0.70 15.15
C GLN A 40 0.30 -1.84 16.17
N SER A 41 1.46 -2.23 16.70
CA SER A 41 1.60 -3.37 17.60
C SER A 41 1.00 -3.13 18.98
N LEU A 42 0.97 -1.88 19.44
CA LEU A 42 0.50 -1.49 20.78
C LEU A 42 -0.98 -1.05 20.78
N ARG A 43 -1.64 -1.08 19.62
CA ARG A 43 -3.04 -0.65 19.51
C ARG A 43 -3.98 -1.64 20.19
N SER A 44 -5.08 -1.11 20.71
CA SER A 44 -6.24 -1.87 21.12
C SER A 44 -6.86 -2.61 19.92
N PRO A 45 -7.45 -3.80 20.12
CA PRO A 45 -8.23 -4.47 19.09
C PRO A 45 -9.38 -3.62 18.54
N THR A 46 -9.90 -2.67 19.32
CA THR A 46 -10.96 -1.73 18.87
C THR A 46 -10.45 -0.69 17.88
N CYS A 47 -9.14 -0.47 17.79
CA CYS A 47 -8.53 0.44 16.81
C CYS A 47 -8.36 -0.26 15.45
N GLY A 48 -9.42 -0.20 14.65
CA GLY A 48 -9.52 -0.83 13.34
C GLY A 48 -10.85 -1.57 13.18
N THR A 49 -11.70 -1.08 12.29
CA THR A 49 -13.07 -1.57 12.06
C THR A 49 -13.19 -3.10 11.93
N ASP A 50 -12.27 -3.76 11.24
CA ASP A 50 -12.32 -5.21 10.96
C ASP A 50 -11.50 -6.04 11.97
N VAL A 51 -10.78 -5.41 12.91
CA VAL A 51 -9.94 -6.11 13.90
C VAL A 51 -10.78 -6.70 15.01
N TRP A 52 -11.71 -5.91 15.54
CA TRP A 52 -12.62 -6.29 16.61
C TRP A 52 -14.08 -6.10 16.17
N GLY A 53 -14.87 -7.15 16.32
CA GLY A 53 -16.31 -7.05 16.12
C GLY A 53 -16.98 -8.36 16.49
N ASN A 54 -17.85 -8.35 17.50
CA ASN A 54 -18.79 -9.39 17.96
C ASN A 54 -18.52 -10.85 17.47
N GLY A 55 -17.29 -11.36 17.61
CA GLY A 55 -16.89 -12.73 17.20
C GLY A 55 -16.43 -12.94 15.75
N TYR A 56 -16.38 -11.90 14.92
CA TYR A 56 -16.05 -11.98 13.48
C TYR A 56 -14.73 -11.29 13.10
N GLY A 57 -14.19 -10.44 13.98
CA GLY A 57 -12.95 -9.70 13.76
C GLY A 57 -11.71 -10.58 13.69
N TYR A 58 -10.63 -10.05 13.10
CA TYR A 58 -9.36 -10.76 12.98
C TYR A 58 -8.79 -11.23 14.33
N TYR A 59 -9.01 -10.43 15.38
CA TYR A 59 -8.48 -10.70 16.72
C TYR A 59 -9.05 -11.99 17.32
N GLN A 60 -10.38 -12.17 17.28
CA GLN A 60 -11.02 -13.41 17.79
C GLN A 60 -10.76 -14.61 16.88
N LYS A 61 -10.72 -14.40 15.56
CA LYS A 61 -10.51 -15.49 14.60
C LYS A 61 -9.10 -16.07 14.68
N PHE A 62 -8.12 -15.28 15.10
CA PHE A 62 -6.77 -15.78 15.34
C PHE A 62 -6.75 -16.92 16.37
N THR A 63 -7.40 -16.73 17.54
CA THR A 63 -7.50 -17.77 18.58
C THR A 63 -8.15 -19.04 18.05
N LEU A 64 -9.28 -18.92 17.35
CA LEU A 64 -9.97 -20.06 16.73
C LEU A 64 -9.11 -20.80 15.70
N ILE A 65 -8.30 -20.06 14.92
CA ILE A 65 -7.38 -20.67 13.95
C ILE A 65 -6.24 -21.40 14.65
N GLY A 66 -5.77 -20.89 15.78
CA GLY A 66 -4.76 -21.54 16.62
C GLY A 66 -5.15 -22.95 17.06
N GLU A 67 -6.44 -23.19 17.28
CA GLU A 67 -6.98 -24.50 17.69
C GLU A 67 -7.13 -25.52 16.54
N ILE A 68 -7.07 -25.09 15.27
CA ILE A 68 -7.26 -25.98 14.12
C ILE A 68 -6.08 -26.98 14.01
N PRO A 69 -6.34 -28.31 13.95
CA PRO A 69 -5.29 -29.29 13.73
C PRO A 69 -4.58 -29.09 12.38
N LEU A 70 -3.27 -29.35 12.32
CA LEU A 70 -2.49 -29.14 11.09
C LEU A 70 -3.00 -29.99 9.91
N SER A 71 -3.53 -31.18 10.19
CA SER A 71 -4.15 -32.05 9.19
C SER A 71 -5.41 -31.46 8.54
N ALA A 72 -6.09 -30.53 9.22
CA ALA A 72 -7.31 -29.90 8.76
C ALA A 72 -7.08 -28.46 8.25
N ILE A 73 -5.88 -27.90 8.38
CA ILE A 73 -5.66 -26.47 8.13
C ILE A 73 -5.91 -26.05 6.69
N PHE A 74 -5.81 -26.95 5.71
CA PHE A 74 -6.06 -26.66 4.30
C PHE A 74 -7.51 -26.91 3.87
N THR A 75 -8.33 -27.53 4.71
CA THR A 75 -9.72 -27.90 4.40
C THR A 75 -10.74 -27.15 5.26
N THR A 76 -10.37 -26.77 6.50
CA THR A 76 -11.21 -25.98 7.39
C THR A 76 -11.41 -24.57 6.85
N LYS A 77 -12.65 -24.24 6.50
CA LYS A 77 -13.04 -22.90 6.07
C LYS A 77 -13.39 -22.03 7.27
N ILE A 78 -12.68 -20.91 7.42
CA ILE A 78 -12.96 -19.90 8.44
C ILE A 78 -13.58 -18.67 7.78
N ASN A 79 -14.89 -18.51 7.93
CA ASN A 79 -15.67 -17.42 7.34
C ASN A 79 -15.39 -17.27 5.82
N SER A 80 -15.06 -16.04 5.39
CA SER A 80 -14.69 -15.68 4.03
C SER A 80 -13.19 -15.46 3.86
N PHE A 81 -12.36 -15.96 4.79
CA PHE A 81 -10.91 -15.83 4.70
C PHE A 81 -10.35 -16.78 3.63
N GLU A 82 -9.35 -16.28 2.92
CA GLU A 82 -8.58 -17.05 1.97
C GLU A 82 -7.62 -17.99 2.71
N GLN A 83 -7.38 -19.17 2.12
CA GLN A 83 -6.71 -20.26 2.83
C GLN A 83 -5.27 -19.91 3.24
N GLY A 84 -4.57 -19.15 2.40
CA GLY A 84 -3.23 -18.68 2.74
C GLY A 84 -3.21 -17.79 3.98
N TYR A 85 -4.25 -16.98 4.21
CA TYR A 85 -4.35 -16.16 5.41
C TYR A 85 -4.59 -17.00 6.67
N VAL A 86 -5.41 -18.05 6.55
CA VAL A 86 -5.62 -19.02 7.64
C VAL A 86 -4.31 -19.72 7.99
N VAL A 87 -3.53 -20.15 6.99
CA VAL A 87 -2.20 -20.73 7.19
C VAL A 87 -1.23 -19.73 7.81
N PHE A 88 -1.22 -18.47 7.34
CA PHE A 88 -0.40 -17.40 7.94
C PHE A 88 -0.69 -17.22 9.43
N ASN A 89 -1.96 -17.15 9.81
CA ASN A 89 -2.37 -17.06 11.22
C ASN A 89 -1.95 -18.32 12.01
N LYS A 90 -2.10 -19.51 11.44
CA LYS A 90 -1.66 -20.75 12.08
C LYS A 90 -0.14 -20.77 12.32
N LEU A 91 0.66 -20.28 11.38
CA LEU A 91 2.11 -20.16 11.57
C LEU A 91 2.45 -19.24 12.74
N ILE A 92 1.71 -18.15 12.91
CA ILE A 92 1.88 -17.23 14.05
C ILE A 92 1.46 -17.90 15.37
N SER A 93 0.42 -18.75 15.37
CA SER A 93 -0.02 -19.45 16.58
C SER A 93 1.04 -20.38 17.17
N PHE A 94 1.99 -20.87 16.36
CA PHE A 94 3.14 -21.63 16.90
C PHE A 94 4.11 -20.78 17.73
N ILE A 95 4.04 -19.45 17.61
CA ILE A 95 4.86 -18.51 18.38
C ILE A 95 4.11 -18.09 19.65
N SER A 96 2.81 -17.80 19.53
CA SER A 96 1.96 -17.43 20.67
C SER A 96 0.47 -17.52 20.35
N ASP A 97 -0.33 -17.92 21.34
CA ASP A 97 -1.79 -17.89 21.27
C ASP A 97 -2.39 -16.52 21.60
N ASN A 98 -1.56 -15.54 22.01
CA ASN A 98 -2.01 -14.20 22.33
C ASN A 98 -2.32 -13.39 21.04
N PRO A 99 -3.57 -12.95 20.81
CA PRO A 99 -3.90 -12.25 19.58
C PRO A 99 -3.27 -10.85 19.46
N GLN A 100 -2.83 -10.24 20.57
CA GLN A 100 -2.03 -9.01 20.52
C GLN A 100 -0.65 -9.26 19.90
N ILE A 101 -0.02 -10.40 20.22
CA ILE A 101 1.25 -10.81 19.59
C ILE A 101 1.03 -11.07 18.10
N PHE A 102 -0.13 -11.60 17.70
CA PHE A 102 -0.51 -11.72 16.29
C PHE A 102 -0.55 -10.36 15.58
N LEU A 103 -1.14 -9.33 16.18
CA LEU A 103 -1.15 -7.98 15.59
C LEU A 103 0.27 -7.42 15.45
N ALA A 104 1.13 -7.65 16.45
CA ALA A 104 2.52 -7.20 16.44
C ALA A 104 3.35 -7.89 15.34
N ILE A 105 3.26 -9.22 15.23
CA ILE A 105 3.96 -10.00 14.20
C ILE A 105 3.47 -9.62 12.80
N THR A 106 2.16 -9.43 12.63
CA THR A 106 1.57 -8.99 11.35
C THR A 106 2.10 -7.62 10.94
N SER A 107 2.15 -6.66 11.88
CA SER A 107 2.70 -5.33 11.61
C SER A 107 4.19 -5.40 11.23
N LEU A 108 4.99 -6.13 12.02
CA LEU A 108 6.41 -6.33 11.74
C LEU A 108 6.63 -6.96 10.37
N PHE A 109 5.83 -7.96 10.00
CA PHE A 109 5.91 -8.61 8.68
C PHE A 109 5.67 -7.61 7.54
N ILE A 110 4.55 -6.87 7.59
CA ILE A 110 4.19 -5.87 6.57
C ILE A 110 5.31 -4.84 6.40
N PHE A 111 5.77 -4.25 7.52
CA PHE A 111 6.78 -3.20 7.48
C PHE A 111 8.17 -3.68 7.13
N SER A 112 8.52 -4.93 7.44
CA SER A 112 9.80 -5.52 7.00
C SER A 112 9.87 -5.62 5.48
N LEU A 113 8.77 -6.03 4.83
CA LEU A 113 8.68 -6.12 3.37
C LEU A 113 8.72 -4.74 2.71
N ILE A 114 7.95 -3.78 3.22
CA ILE A 114 7.90 -2.41 2.68
C ILE A 114 9.24 -1.69 2.91
N GLY A 115 9.78 -1.78 4.13
CA GLY A 115 11.05 -1.20 4.50
C GLY A 115 12.20 -1.70 3.64
N TYR A 116 12.24 -3.01 3.32
CA TYR A 116 13.24 -3.56 2.41
C TYR A 116 13.20 -2.90 1.02
N ILE A 117 12.01 -2.68 0.46
CA ILE A 117 11.86 -2.04 -0.85
C ILE A 117 12.25 -0.56 -0.80
N TYR A 118 11.91 0.15 0.27
CA TYR A 118 12.35 1.54 0.45
C TYR A 118 13.86 1.64 0.60
N TYR A 119 14.47 0.76 1.39
CA TYR A 119 15.92 0.65 1.50
C TYR A 119 16.57 0.49 0.13
N ARG A 120 16.05 -0.43 -0.70
CA ARG A 120 16.68 -0.78 -1.96
C ARG A 120 16.43 0.22 -3.08
N PHE A 121 15.23 0.79 -3.17
CA PHE A 121 14.79 1.53 -4.36
C PHE A 121 14.36 2.98 -4.10
N SER A 122 14.23 3.42 -2.84
CA SER A 122 13.87 4.81 -2.57
C SER A 122 15.05 5.75 -2.76
N VAL A 123 14.79 6.84 -3.49
CA VAL A 123 15.66 8.03 -3.59
C VAL A 123 15.74 8.75 -2.24
N ASN A 124 14.67 8.74 -1.45
CA ASN A 124 14.62 9.36 -0.13
C ASN A 124 13.73 8.54 0.83
N VAL A 125 14.35 7.71 1.65
CA VAL A 125 13.66 6.78 2.57
C VAL A 125 12.80 7.49 3.62
N TYR A 126 13.22 8.68 4.07
CA TYR A 126 12.44 9.48 5.01
C TYR A 126 11.14 9.93 4.35
N LEU A 127 11.24 10.56 3.18
CA LEU A 127 10.06 11.06 2.48
C LEU A 127 9.13 9.93 2.04
N SER A 128 9.66 8.80 1.56
CA SER A 128 8.85 7.62 1.26
C SER A 128 8.11 7.10 2.50
N THR A 129 8.76 7.07 3.66
CA THR A 129 8.10 6.60 4.89
C THR A 129 6.98 7.56 5.32
N ILE A 130 7.24 8.87 5.33
CA ILE A 130 6.24 9.89 5.64
C ILE A 130 5.02 9.75 4.71
N ILE A 131 5.25 9.68 3.40
CA ILE A 131 4.16 9.55 2.43
C ILE A 131 3.38 8.27 2.70
N PHE A 132 4.02 7.13 2.91
CA PHE A 132 3.31 5.88 3.19
C PHE A 132 2.43 5.96 4.44
N VAL A 133 2.95 6.54 5.53
CA VAL A 133 2.22 6.73 6.78
C VAL A 133 1.00 7.65 6.59
N CYS A 134 1.15 8.68 5.74
CA CYS A 134 0.12 9.68 5.52
C CYS A 134 -0.88 9.35 4.39
N PHE A 135 -0.53 8.48 3.44
CA PHE A 135 -1.30 8.26 2.21
C PHE A 135 -2.43 7.23 2.36
N GLY A 136 -2.97 7.06 3.56
CA GLY A 136 -4.08 6.15 3.86
C GLY A 136 -3.73 4.65 3.88
N LEU A 137 -2.59 4.22 3.34
CA LEU A 137 -2.18 2.80 3.34
C LEU A 137 -1.80 2.30 4.73
N TYR A 138 -1.10 3.13 5.49
CA TYR A 138 -0.77 2.83 6.88
C TYR A 138 -2.02 2.75 7.75
N THR A 139 -2.91 3.75 7.68
CA THR A 139 -4.17 3.73 8.43
C THR A 139 -5.04 2.55 8.02
N PHE A 140 -5.16 2.26 6.72
CA PHE A 140 -5.86 1.07 6.25
C PHE A 140 -5.29 -0.23 6.83
N SER A 141 -3.97 -0.36 6.98
CA SER A 141 -3.36 -1.56 7.57
C SER A 141 -3.65 -1.74 9.07
N PHE A 142 -4.33 -0.81 9.75
CA PHE A 142 -4.93 -1.07 11.06
C PHE A 142 -6.11 -2.02 10.97
N THR A 143 -6.91 -1.91 9.91
CA THR A 143 -8.15 -2.67 9.73
C THR A 143 -7.99 -3.80 8.71
N GLY A 144 -7.54 -3.50 7.50
CA GLY A 144 -7.52 -4.41 6.36
C GLY A 144 -6.31 -5.34 6.34
N LEU A 145 -6.10 -6.14 7.39
CA LEU A 145 -4.88 -6.94 7.60
C LEU A 145 -4.53 -7.86 6.42
N ARG A 146 -5.51 -8.63 5.92
CA ARG A 146 -5.32 -9.52 4.76
C ARG A 146 -4.78 -8.79 3.54
N GLN A 147 -5.41 -7.67 3.20
CA GLN A 147 -5.04 -6.90 2.03
C GLN A 147 -3.69 -6.18 2.24
N ALA A 148 -3.39 -5.75 3.46
CA ALA A 148 -2.10 -5.15 3.80
C ALA A 148 -0.92 -6.14 3.70
N ILE A 149 -1.13 -7.38 4.17
CA ILE A 149 -0.18 -8.47 3.96
C ILE A 149 -0.02 -8.73 2.44
N ALA A 150 -1.13 -8.82 1.70
CA ALA A 150 -1.08 -9.11 0.28
C ALA A 150 -0.35 -8.02 -0.52
N PHE A 151 -0.66 -6.73 -0.33
CA PHE A 151 0.02 -5.67 -1.07
C PHE A 151 1.48 -5.51 -0.66
N SER A 152 1.86 -5.84 0.58
CA SER A 152 3.27 -5.78 1.02
C SER A 152 4.09 -6.91 0.39
N ILE A 153 3.50 -8.11 0.21
CA ILE A 153 4.11 -9.22 -0.55
C ILE A 153 4.26 -8.84 -2.03
N THR A 154 3.21 -8.30 -2.67
CA THR A 154 3.32 -7.89 -4.08
C THR A 154 4.32 -6.76 -4.26
N PHE A 155 4.36 -5.79 -3.33
CA PHE A 155 5.35 -4.72 -3.34
C PHE A 155 6.78 -5.25 -3.19
N PHE A 156 7.00 -6.20 -2.29
CA PHE A 156 8.28 -6.88 -2.16
C PHE A 156 8.70 -7.63 -3.43
N SER A 157 7.73 -8.20 -4.16
CA SER A 157 7.99 -8.90 -5.43
C SER A 157 8.58 -7.99 -6.52
N PHE A 158 8.50 -6.66 -6.37
CA PHE A 158 9.11 -5.69 -7.28
C PHE A 158 10.59 -5.96 -7.55
N LYS A 159 11.35 -6.38 -6.53
CA LYS A 159 12.77 -6.70 -6.70
C LYS A 159 12.99 -7.82 -7.73
N PHE A 160 12.06 -8.77 -7.83
CA PHE A 160 12.14 -9.87 -8.78
C PHE A 160 11.79 -9.41 -10.21
N ILE A 161 10.98 -8.37 -10.35
CA ILE A 161 10.74 -7.70 -11.64
C ILE A 161 12.02 -7.02 -12.12
N VAL A 162 12.70 -6.28 -11.23
CA VAL A 162 13.99 -5.62 -11.52
C VAL A 162 15.06 -6.66 -11.87
N GLU A 163 15.15 -7.74 -11.09
CA GLU A 163 16.11 -8.83 -11.31
C GLU A 163 15.72 -9.78 -12.46
N ARG A 164 14.60 -9.53 -13.16
CA ARG A 164 14.06 -10.37 -14.25
C ARG A 164 13.80 -11.84 -13.86
N LYS A 165 13.50 -12.10 -12.58
CA LYS A 165 13.21 -13.43 -12.02
C LYS A 165 11.71 -13.74 -12.01
N ILE A 166 11.13 -14.06 -13.17
CA ILE A 166 9.67 -14.28 -13.31
C ILE A 166 9.12 -15.36 -12.37
N LYS A 167 9.84 -16.46 -12.16
CA LYS A 167 9.40 -17.54 -11.25
C LYS A 167 9.18 -17.03 -9.82
N HIS A 168 10.11 -16.22 -9.31
CA HIS A 168 10.02 -15.67 -7.96
C HIS A 168 8.92 -14.62 -7.85
N PHE A 169 8.74 -13.81 -8.91
CA PHE A 169 7.61 -12.89 -9.00
C PHE A 169 6.27 -13.64 -8.96
N LEU A 170 6.09 -14.68 -9.79
CA LEU A 170 4.87 -15.48 -9.84
C LEU A 170 4.56 -16.15 -8.51
N VAL A 171 5.55 -16.79 -7.87
CA VAL A 171 5.39 -17.37 -6.52
C VAL A 171 4.93 -16.31 -5.52
N SER A 172 5.52 -15.10 -5.57
CA SER A 172 5.14 -14.01 -4.65
C SER A 172 3.70 -13.55 -4.90
N VAL A 173 3.29 -13.40 -6.16
CA VAL A 173 1.92 -13.00 -6.53
C VAL A 173 0.91 -14.06 -6.13
N PHE A 174 1.18 -15.34 -6.36
CA PHE A 174 0.27 -16.41 -5.96
C PHE A 174 0.21 -16.59 -4.43
N LEU A 175 1.32 -16.35 -3.73
CA LEU A 175 1.31 -16.28 -2.27
C LEU A 175 0.41 -15.13 -1.81
N ALA A 176 0.58 -13.92 -2.33
CA ALA A 176 -0.28 -12.78 -2.00
C ALA A 176 -1.76 -13.05 -2.33
N PHE A 177 -2.04 -13.67 -3.49
CA PHE A 177 -3.38 -14.09 -3.91
C PHE A 177 -4.03 -15.08 -2.92
N SER A 178 -3.23 -16.01 -2.38
CA SER A 178 -3.72 -16.96 -1.37
C SER A 178 -4.05 -16.30 -0.03
N ILE A 179 -3.47 -15.13 0.28
CA ILE A 179 -3.81 -14.30 1.46
C ILE A 179 -5.04 -13.44 1.17
N HIS A 180 -5.09 -12.81 0.00
CA HIS A 180 -6.20 -11.98 -0.43
C HIS A 180 -6.40 -12.03 -1.94
N SER A 181 -7.58 -12.48 -2.38
CA SER A 181 -7.79 -12.85 -3.79
C SER A 181 -7.65 -11.68 -4.76
N SER A 182 -7.82 -10.44 -4.31
CA SER A 182 -7.67 -9.27 -5.20
C SER A 182 -6.23 -9.03 -5.67
N ALA A 183 -5.22 -9.64 -5.01
CA ALA A 183 -3.81 -9.49 -5.37
C ALA A 183 -3.46 -10.07 -6.75
N ILE A 184 -4.32 -10.92 -7.32
CA ILE A 184 -4.14 -11.48 -8.67
C ILE A 184 -3.99 -10.39 -9.72
N ILE A 185 -4.57 -9.21 -9.51
CA ILE A 185 -4.45 -8.09 -10.45
C ILE A 185 -2.98 -7.68 -10.68
N TYR A 186 -2.12 -7.89 -9.68
CA TYR A 186 -0.70 -7.57 -9.78
C TYR A 186 0.05 -8.50 -10.73
N PHE A 187 -0.51 -9.67 -11.11
CA PHE A 187 0.06 -10.55 -12.13
C PHE A 187 0.34 -9.82 -13.45
N PHE A 188 -0.57 -8.92 -13.85
CA PHE A 188 -0.53 -8.24 -15.15
C PHE A 188 0.53 -7.14 -15.25
N VAL A 189 1.27 -6.83 -14.18
CA VAL A 189 2.30 -5.76 -14.21
C VAL A 189 3.60 -6.20 -14.85
N TRP A 190 3.88 -7.51 -14.92
CA TRP A 190 5.17 -8.03 -15.40
C TRP A 190 5.60 -7.49 -16.77
N PRO A 191 4.71 -7.45 -17.80
CA PRO A 191 5.07 -6.93 -19.11
C PRO A 191 5.42 -5.43 -19.12
N LEU A 192 4.90 -4.65 -18.16
CA LEU A 192 5.09 -3.19 -18.11
C LEU A 192 6.55 -2.77 -17.96
N TRP A 193 7.41 -3.65 -17.41
CA TRP A 193 8.85 -3.42 -17.36
C TRP A 193 9.45 -3.11 -18.72
N ASN A 194 8.96 -3.77 -19.77
CA ASN A 194 9.50 -3.65 -21.12
C ASN A 194 8.90 -2.47 -21.91
N ILE A 195 7.92 -1.75 -21.33
CA ILE A 195 7.19 -0.68 -22.02
C ILE A 195 7.64 0.66 -21.46
N ARG A 196 8.10 1.55 -22.34
CA ARG A 196 8.54 2.88 -21.92
C ARG A 196 7.35 3.82 -21.70
N HIS A 197 7.17 4.27 -20.47
CA HIS A 197 6.17 5.24 -20.03
C HIS A 197 6.62 6.69 -20.27
N THR A 198 6.60 7.12 -21.53
CA THR A 198 6.91 8.51 -21.91
C THR A 198 5.81 9.50 -21.50
N ASN A 199 6.10 10.80 -21.57
CA ASN A 199 5.09 11.86 -21.33
C ASN A 199 3.97 11.84 -22.39
N LYS A 200 4.30 11.53 -23.65
CA LYS A 200 3.30 11.36 -24.70
C LYS A 200 2.36 10.20 -24.38
N LEU A 201 2.93 9.05 -23.99
CA LEU A 201 2.14 7.88 -23.59
C LEU A 201 1.28 8.21 -22.37
N ALA A 202 1.78 9.01 -21.42
CA ALA A 202 1.00 9.40 -20.24
C ALA A 202 -0.29 10.15 -20.60
N ILE A 203 -0.22 11.10 -21.56
CA ILE A 203 -1.37 11.84 -22.08
C ILE A 203 -2.30 10.91 -22.86
N SER A 204 -1.75 10.00 -23.69
CA SER A 204 -2.56 9.02 -24.41
C SER A 204 -3.33 8.09 -23.46
N LEU A 205 -2.68 7.59 -22.41
CA LEU A 205 -3.30 6.76 -21.38
C LEU A 205 -4.41 7.50 -20.62
N LEU A 206 -4.21 8.80 -20.35
CA LEU A 206 -5.27 9.63 -19.77
C LEU A 206 -6.48 9.71 -20.71
N GLY A 207 -6.24 9.99 -22.00
CA GLY A 207 -7.31 10.02 -23.02
C GLY A 207 -8.06 8.68 -23.12
N ILE A 208 -7.33 7.55 -23.11
CA ILE A 208 -7.93 6.20 -23.10
C ILE A 208 -8.77 5.99 -21.83
N THR A 209 -8.24 6.37 -20.67
CA THR A 209 -8.97 6.21 -19.39
C THR A 209 -10.27 7.02 -19.40
N LEU A 210 -10.24 8.26 -19.87
CA LEU A 210 -11.42 9.12 -20.02
C LEU A 210 -12.43 8.57 -21.02
N LEU A 211 -11.97 8.04 -22.16
CA LEU A 211 -12.81 7.38 -23.16
C LEU A 211 -13.51 6.13 -22.63
N LEU A 212 -12.87 5.40 -21.72
CA LEU A 212 -13.43 4.17 -21.15
C LEU A 212 -14.42 4.44 -20.00
N LEU A 213 -14.46 5.66 -19.42
CA LEU A 213 -15.32 5.97 -18.28
C LEU A 213 -16.78 5.55 -18.44
N PRO A 214 -17.47 5.82 -19.58
CA PRO A 214 -18.87 5.43 -19.76
C PRO A 214 -19.07 3.91 -19.75
N PHE A 215 -18.02 3.15 -20.04
CA PHE A 215 -18.04 1.69 -20.13
C PHE A 215 -17.58 1.00 -18.83
N TYR A 216 -17.16 1.75 -17.81
CA TYR A 216 -16.64 1.17 -16.56
C TYR A 216 -17.61 0.18 -15.92
N GLY A 217 -18.92 0.50 -15.88
CA GLY A 217 -19.93 -0.40 -15.33
C GLY A 217 -19.96 -1.74 -16.07
N ALA A 218 -20.02 -1.71 -17.41
CA ALA A 218 -20.04 -2.92 -18.24
C ALA A 218 -18.73 -3.72 -18.14
N ILE A 219 -17.58 -3.04 -18.19
CA ILE A 219 -16.26 -3.67 -18.05
C ILE A 219 -16.15 -4.35 -16.69
N PHE A 220 -16.55 -3.66 -15.61
CA PHE A 220 -16.45 -4.20 -14.26
C PHE A 220 -17.36 -5.41 -14.07
N SER A 221 -18.61 -5.34 -14.55
CA SER A 221 -19.55 -6.47 -14.52
C SER A 221 -19.04 -7.70 -15.29
N PHE A 222 -18.26 -7.48 -16.36
CA PHE A 222 -17.65 -8.57 -17.13
C PHE A 222 -16.39 -9.14 -16.45
N VAL A 223 -15.50 -8.28 -15.97
CA VAL A 223 -14.18 -8.69 -15.43
C VAL A 223 -14.30 -9.32 -14.04
N VAL A 224 -15.20 -8.81 -13.19
CA VAL A 224 -15.25 -9.23 -11.78
C VAL A 224 -15.56 -10.71 -11.58
N PRO A 225 -16.56 -11.30 -12.25
CA PRO A 225 -16.84 -12.73 -12.12
C PRO A 225 -15.69 -13.62 -12.61
N LEU A 226 -14.87 -13.13 -13.55
CA LEU A 226 -13.75 -13.88 -14.15
C LEU A 226 -12.52 -13.89 -13.25
N LEU A 227 -12.20 -12.76 -12.62
CA LEU A 227 -10.95 -12.58 -11.87
C LEU A 227 -11.15 -12.57 -10.35
N PHE A 228 -12.36 -12.30 -9.89
CA PHE A 228 -12.72 -12.16 -8.49
C PHE A 228 -14.00 -12.95 -8.19
N ARG A 229 -14.59 -12.72 -7.01
CA ARG A 229 -15.86 -13.35 -6.60
C ARG A 229 -17.05 -12.47 -6.98
N GLU A 230 -18.17 -13.06 -7.40
CA GLU A 230 -19.39 -12.32 -7.78
C GLU A 230 -19.90 -11.35 -6.72
N LYS A 231 -19.68 -11.65 -5.43
CA LYS A 231 -20.01 -10.75 -4.32
C LYS A 231 -19.42 -9.35 -4.45
N TYR A 232 -18.35 -9.15 -5.23
CA TYR A 232 -17.75 -7.83 -5.43
C TYR A 232 -18.59 -6.91 -6.33
N LEU A 233 -19.56 -7.45 -7.07
CA LEU A 233 -20.51 -6.66 -7.86
C LEU A 233 -21.43 -5.79 -6.97
N THR A 234 -21.67 -6.20 -5.73
CA THR A 234 -22.53 -5.42 -4.80
C THR A 234 -21.91 -4.08 -4.42
N TYR A 235 -20.60 -3.89 -4.64
CA TYR A 235 -19.91 -2.64 -4.35
C TYR A 235 -20.01 -1.58 -5.48
N MET A 236 -20.69 -1.90 -6.59
CA MET A 236 -20.91 -0.99 -7.73
C MET A 236 -21.96 0.11 -7.48
N ASN A 237 -22.51 0.22 -6.27
CA ASN A 237 -23.49 1.24 -5.93
C ASN A 237 -22.87 2.25 -4.95
N GLY A 238 -22.87 3.54 -5.32
CA GLY A 238 -22.47 4.63 -4.44
C GLY A 238 -21.11 5.27 -4.71
N GLY A 239 -20.84 5.69 -5.95
CA GLY A 239 -19.62 6.44 -6.29
C GLY A 239 -19.49 7.75 -5.51
N SER A 240 -18.42 7.90 -4.72
CA SER A 240 -18.20 9.08 -3.85
C SER A 240 -16.72 9.50 -3.71
N ALA A 241 -15.79 8.79 -4.36
CA ALA A 241 -14.34 8.95 -4.14
C ALA A 241 -13.65 10.01 -5.04
N ILE A 242 -14.39 11.02 -5.51
CA ILE A 242 -13.91 12.01 -6.51
C ILE A 242 -12.62 12.71 -6.07
N ASN A 243 -12.53 13.13 -4.81
CA ASN A 243 -11.37 13.86 -4.30
C ASN A 243 -10.08 13.02 -4.35
N LEU A 244 -10.16 11.73 -3.99
CA LEU A 244 -9.01 10.82 -4.09
C LEU A 244 -8.64 10.53 -5.54
N ILE A 245 -9.62 10.44 -6.44
CA ILE A 245 -9.35 10.28 -7.87
C ILE A 245 -8.56 11.48 -8.41
N ILE A 246 -8.98 12.70 -8.07
CA ILE A 246 -8.28 13.93 -8.48
C ILE A 246 -6.86 13.95 -7.90
N LEU A 247 -6.68 13.58 -6.64
CA LEU A 247 -5.36 13.51 -6.01
C LEU A 247 -4.43 12.51 -6.73
N TYR A 248 -4.91 11.30 -7.02
CA TYR A 248 -4.13 10.26 -7.71
C TYR A 248 -3.80 10.68 -9.14
N LEU A 249 -4.76 11.30 -9.84
CA LEU A 249 -4.58 11.87 -11.17
C LEU A 249 -3.50 12.97 -11.15
N PHE A 250 -3.61 13.90 -10.20
CA PHE A 250 -2.66 14.99 -10.04
C PHE A 250 -1.24 14.47 -9.78
N ILE A 251 -1.07 13.53 -8.85
CA ILE A 251 0.22 12.91 -8.55
C ILE A 251 0.78 12.23 -9.82
N TYR A 252 -0.02 11.44 -10.53
CA TYR A 252 0.39 10.76 -11.76
C TYR A 252 0.89 11.73 -12.84
N LEU A 253 0.16 12.82 -13.08
CA LEU A 253 0.48 13.80 -14.13
C LEU A 253 1.54 14.83 -13.74
N LEU A 254 1.89 14.93 -12.46
CA LEU A 254 2.82 15.92 -11.93
C LEU A 254 4.15 16.06 -12.71
N PRO A 255 4.79 14.99 -13.23
CA PRO A 255 6.01 15.15 -14.02
C PRO A 255 5.81 15.93 -15.31
N LEU A 256 4.60 16.00 -15.89
CA LEU A 256 4.36 16.78 -17.11
C LEU A 256 4.63 18.27 -16.90
N PHE A 257 4.51 18.77 -15.67
CA PHE A 257 4.71 20.17 -15.32
C PHE A 257 6.14 20.50 -14.85
N ILE A 258 7.02 19.49 -14.72
CA ILE A 258 8.37 19.65 -14.15
C ILE A 258 9.40 19.36 -15.23
N LYS A 259 10.04 20.38 -15.81
CA LYS A 259 10.99 20.21 -16.92
C LYS A 259 12.19 19.31 -16.61
N THR A 260 12.60 19.22 -15.35
CA THR A 260 13.82 18.50 -14.93
C THR A 260 13.59 17.03 -14.57
N ASN A 261 12.50 16.41 -15.02
CA ASN A 261 12.20 15.02 -14.68
C ASN A 261 12.83 14.00 -15.65
N ASP A 262 13.16 12.82 -15.11
CA ASP A 262 13.84 11.72 -15.80
C ASP A 262 12.98 11.04 -16.88
N PHE A 263 11.66 11.25 -16.87
CA PHE A 263 10.77 10.64 -17.85
C PHE A 263 10.79 11.31 -19.23
N SER A 264 11.46 12.46 -19.35
CA SER A 264 11.67 13.20 -20.60
C SER A 264 12.97 12.84 -21.33
N VAL A 265 13.82 12.00 -20.75
CA VAL A 265 15.15 11.63 -21.26
C VAL A 265 15.08 10.93 -22.64
N LYS A 266 16.13 10.99 -23.46
CA LYS A 266 16.18 10.28 -24.76
C LYS A 266 16.15 8.76 -24.59
N ASN A 267 15.59 8.04 -25.59
CA ASN A 267 15.43 6.58 -25.55
C ASN A 267 16.75 5.83 -25.36
N ASP A 268 17.83 6.29 -26.00
CA ASP A 268 19.11 5.58 -25.97
C ASP A 268 19.74 5.60 -24.58
N ILE A 269 19.60 6.73 -23.87
CA ILE A 269 20.06 6.87 -22.48
C ILE A 269 19.20 5.99 -21.55
N TYR A 270 17.88 5.97 -21.75
CA TYR A 270 16.96 5.15 -20.96
C TYR A 270 17.28 3.65 -21.06
N LYS A 271 17.51 3.13 -22.28
CA LYS A 271 17.74 1.70 -22.50
C LYS A 271 19.00 1.19 -21.79
N ASN A 272 20.02 2.04 -21.64
CA ASN A 272 21.30 1.67 -21.03
C ASN A 272 21.39 2.02 -19.53
N ASN A 273 20.31 2.50 -18.91
CA ASN A 273 20.33 2.95 -17.52
C ASN A 273 19.25 2.23 -16.69
N LEU A 274 19.70 1.37 -15.77
CA LEU A 274 18.81 0.59 -14.90
C LEU A 274 17.98 1.48 -13.95
N GLU A 275 18.54 2.56 -13.43
CA GLU A 275 17.81 3.51 -12.57
C GLU A 275 16.62 4.08 -13.33
N LEU A 276 16.81 4.54 -14.57
CA LEU A 276 15.72 5.05 -15.41
C LEU A 276 14.66 3.99 -15.73
N GLN A 277 15.05 2.71 -15.85
CA GLN A 277 14.10 1.60 -16.04
C GLN A 277 13.26 1.31 -14.80
N ILE A 278 13.88 1.35 -13.61
CA ILE A 278 13.21 1.24 -12.32
C ILE A 278 12.19 2.36 -12.16
N GLU A 279 12.60 3.61 -12.42
CA GLU A 279 11.71 4.78 -12.32
C GLU A 279 10.55 4.71 -13.32
N ASN A 280 10.82 4.24 -14.54
CA ASN A 280 9.80 4.00 -15.55
C ASN A 280 8.74 2.99 -15.07
N PHE A 281 9.17 1.89 -14.43
CA PHE A 281 8.23 0.94 -13.85
C PHE A 281 7.44 1.54 -12.68
N ILE A 282 8.07 2.34 -11.81
CA ILE A 282 7.38 3.04 -10.72
C ILE A 282 6.33 4.02 -11.29
N ARG A 283 6.60 4.67 -12.42
CA ARG A 283 5.60 5.50 -13.12
C ARG A 283 4.41 4.70 -13.64
N TRP A 284 4.64 3.50 -14.18
CA TRP A 284 3.54 2.58 -14.52
C TRP A 284 2.68 2.24 -13.31
N MET A 285 3.30 2.01 -12.14
CA MET A 285 2.54 1.76 -10.92
C MET A 285 1.71 2.98 -10.51
N ALA A 286 2.24 4.20 -10.64
CA ALA A 286 1.47 5.42 -10.41
C ALA A 286 0.26 5.56 -11.36
N TYR A 287 0.43 5.20 -12.65
CA TYR A 287 -0.70 5.14 -13.59
C TYR A 287 -1.73 4.09 -13.17
N CYS A 288 -1.30 2.86 -12.84
CA CYS A 288 -2.21 1.80 -12.38
C CYS A 288 -2.95 2.23 -11.10
N SER A 289 -2.29 2.90 -10.16
CA SER A 289 -2.95 3.49 -8.99
C SER A 289 -4.09 4.41 -9.39
N PHE A 290 -3.84 5.37 -10.29
CA PHE A 290 -4.86 6.28 -10.79
C PHE A 290 -5.99 5.54 -11.51
N LEU A 291 -5.65 4.60 -12.41
CA LEU A 291 -6.61 3.81 -13.17
C LEU A 291 -7.58 3.06 -12.24
N PHE A 292 -7.07 2.31 -11.27
CA PHE A 292 -7.92 1.57 -10.35
C PHE A 292 -8.63 2.47 -9.33
N GLN A 293 -8.03 3.59 -8.92
CA GLN A 293 -8.72 4.58 -8.09
C GLN A 293 -9.91 5.21 -8.83
N SER A 294 -9.80 5.40 -10.15
CA SER A 294 -10.89 5.95 -10.98
C SER A 294 -12.15 5.09 -11.02
N LEU A 295 -12.06 3.80 -10.67
CA LEU A 295 -13.24 2.94 -10.47
C LEU A 295 -14.14 3.44 -9.34
N GLY A 296 -13.66 4.33 -8.46
CA GLY A 296 -14.46 5.02 -7.46
C GLY A 296 -15.56 5.93 -8.03
N LEU A 297 -15.57 6.17 -9.35
CA LEU A 297 -16.69 6.83 -10.05
C LEU A 297 -17.93 5.92 -10.15
N ILE A 298 -17.74 4.61 -10.25
CA ILE A 298 -18.81 3.63 -10.38
C ILE A 298 -19.03 2.80 -9.11
N GLY A 299 -18.23 3.01 -8.06
CA GLY A 299 -18.22 2.13 -6.91
C GLY A 299 -17.77 2.82 -5.64
N GLY A 300 -18.18 2.27 -4.50
CA GLY A 300 -17.76 2.76 -3.19
C GLY A 300 -16.30 2.40 -2.85
N ASP A 301 -15.89 2.77 -1.63
CA ASP A 301 -14.50 2.65 -1.15
C ASP A 301 -13.92 1.24 -1.18
N SER A 302 -14.74 0.19 -1.29
CA SER A 302 -14.25 -1.19 -1.38
C SER A 302 -13.59 -1.50 -2.73
N ILE A 303 -14.11 -0.94 -3.83
CA ILE A 303 -13.58 -1.20 -5.18
C ILE A 303 -12.27 -0.45 -5.40
N THR A 304 -12.17 0.77 -4.89
CA THR A 304 -10.98 1.62 -5.04
C THR A 304 -9.75 1.03 -4.34
N ARG A 305 -9.93 0.17 -3.32
CA ARG A 305 -8.84 -0.54 -2.63
C ARG A 305 -8.00 -1.43 -3.55
N ILE A 306 -8.48 -1.82 -4.74
CA ILE A 306 -7.64 -2.48 -5.75
C ILE A 306 -6.42 -1.61 -6.09
N ALA A 307 -6.57 -0.28 -6.03
CA ALA A 307 -5.47 0.66 -6.24
C ALA A 307 -4.31 0.46 -5.24
N PHE A 308 -4.53 -0.14 -4.06
CA PHE A 308 -3.51 -0.28 -3.01
C PHE A 308 -2.33 -1.16 -3.40
N TYR A 309 -2.55 -2.14 -4.29
CA TYR A 309 -1.47 -2.96 -4.86
C TYR A 309 -0.48 -2.15 -5.70
N PHE A 310 -0.88 -0.95 -6.13
CA PHE A 310 -0.10 -0.05 -6.94
C PHE A 310 0.27 1.22 -6.18
N SER A 311 -0.62 1.76 -5.33
CA SER A 311 -0.40 3.03 -4.65
C SER A 311 0.68 2.96 -3.57
N VAL A 312 1.03 1.74 -3.12
CA VAL A 312 2.22 1.47 -2.31
C VAL A 312 3.53 1.87 -3.01
N PHE A 313 3.52 2.10 -4.33
CA PHE A 313 4.65 2.67 -5.08
C PHE A 313 4.68 4.21 -5.11
N LEU A 314 3.58 4.91 -4.80
CA LEU A 314 3.56 6.38 -4.79
C LEU A 314 4.57 7.01 -3.81
N PRO A 315 4.83 6.41 -2.64
CA PRO A 315 5.94 6.80 -1.77
C PRO A 315 7.32 6.75 -2.42
N LEU A 316 7.55 5.87 -3.41
CA LEU A 316 8.78 5.88 -4.22
C LEU A 316 8.71 6.92 -5.33
N TYR A 317 7.54 7.01 -5.98
CA TYR A 317 7.31 7.87 -7.15
C TYR A 317 7.49 9.36 -6.84
N ILE A 318 6.86 9.88 -5.78
CA ILE A 318 6.87 11.32 -5.48
C ILE A 318 8.30 11.87 -5.27
N PRO A 319 9.19 11.23 -4.47
CA PRO A 319 10.59 11.66 -4.37
C PRO A 319 11.34 11.69 -5.71
N ILE A 320 11.08 10.71 -6.60
CA ILE A 320 11.71 10.62 -7.93
C ILE A 320 11.40 11.85 -8.77
N ILE A 321 10.15 12.32 -8.77
CA ILE A 321 9.70 13.48 -9.56
C ILE A 321 10.56 14.72 -9.30
N PHE A 322 10.96 14.92 -8.04
CA PHE A 322 11.66 16.12 -7.58
C PHE A 322 13.16 15.89 -7.32
N LYS A 323 13.71 14.70 -7.59
CA LYS A 323 15.10 14.37 -7.22
C LYS A 323 16.15 15.29 -7.87
N ARG A 324 15.84 15.85 -9.04
CA ARG A 324 16.67 16.81 -9.80
C ARG A 324 16.23 18.27 -9.66
N ALA A 325 15.23 18.57 -8.82
CA ALA A 325 14.75 19.94 -8.64
C ALA A 325 15.79 20.79 -7.87
N LYS A 326 15.95 22.06 -8.28
CA LYS A 326 16.91 23.00 -7.67
C LYS A 326 16.69 23.17 -6.16
N PHE A 327 15.44 23.30 -5.73
CA PHE A 327 15.05 23.50 -4.32
C PHE A 327 14.48 22.22 -3.68
N LYS A 328 15.04 21.04 -4.02
CA LYS A 328 14.50 19.74 -3.59
C LYS A 328 14.27 19.63 -2.07
N SER A 329 15.14 20.19 -1.24
CA SER A 329 14.99 20.12 0.22
C SER A 329 13.74 20.86 0.70
N LEU A 330 13.53 22.09 0.22
CA LEU A 330 12.33 22.88 0.54
C LEU A 330 11.07 22.16 0.04
N ILE A 331 11.11 21.62 -1.19
CA ILE A 331 10.00 20.84 -1.75
C ILE A 331 9.67 19.64 -0.86
N TYR A 332 10.68 18.88 -0.41
CA TYR A 332 10.48 17.73 0.48
C TYR A 332 9.89 18.13 1.83
N THR A 333 10.29 19.28 2.39
CA THR A 333 9.67 19.84 3.60
C THR A 333 8.21 20.20 3.36
N CYS A 334 7.89 20.91 2.27
CA CYS A 334 6.51 21.25 1.94
C CYS A 334 5.64 20.01 1.73
N ILE A 335 6.15 19.00 1.02
CA ILE A 335 5.46 17.71 0.81
C ILE A 335 5.22 17.02 2.16
N THR A 336 6.20 17.01 3.07
CA THR A 336 6.05 16.46 4.42
C THR A 336 4.89 17.12 5.17
N ILE A 337 4.87 18.46 5.21
CA ILE A 337 3.83 19.23 5.89
C ILE A 337 2.45 18.95 5.29
N LEU A 338 2.35 18.96 3.95
CA LEU A 338 1.09 18.70 3.23
C LEU A 338 0.55 17.29 3.51
N PHE A 339 1.42 16.27 3.52
CA PHE A 339 0.99 14.90 3.80
C PHE A 339 0.60 14.69 5.26
N ILE A 340 1.29 15.32 6.22
CA ILE A 340 0.88 15.28 7.62
C ILE A 340 -0.49 15.97 7.78
N ALA A 341 -0.70 17.15 7.17
CA ALA A 341 -2.00 17.81 7.18
C ALA A 341 -3.10 16.96 6.54
N PHE A 342 -2.79 16.32 5.41
CA PHE A 342 -3.70 15.38 4.74
C PHE A 342 -4.07 14.20 5.66
N PHE A 343 -3.10 13.62 6.37
CA PHE A 343 -3.34 12.54 7.32
C PHE A 343 -4.36 12.95 8.38
N TYR A 344 -4.15 14.09 9.04
CA TYR A 344 -5.07 14.57 10.07
C TYR A 344 -6.49 14.82 9.54
N HIS A 345 -6.60 15.40 8.35
CA HIS A 345 -7.88 15.61 7.68
C HIS A 345 -8.58 14.31 7.26
N ASP A 346 -7.82 13.28 6.89
CA ASP A 346 -8.37 11.97 6.53
C ASP A 346 -8.81 11.20 7.78
N THR A 347 -7.97 11.17 8.82
CA THR A 347 -8.28 10.48 10.07
C THR A 347 -9.41 11.12 10.87
N SER A 348 -9.63 12.44 10.73
CA SER A 348 -10.76 13.13 11.38
C SER A 348 -12.13 12.70 10.85
N LYS A 349 -12.18 11.93 9.77
CA LYS A 349 -13.43 11.37 9.22
C LYS A 349 -13.79 10.00 9.82
N GLU A 350 -12.94 9.47 10.70
CA GLU A 350 -13.17 8.25 11.50
C GLU A 350 -13.49 6.97 10.70
N PHE A 351 -13.21 6.93 9.39
CA PHE A 351 -13.56 5.80 8.51
C PHE A 351 -13.09 4.41 8.99
N TYR A 352 -11.95 4.36 9.67
CA TYR A 352 -11.34 3.10 10.13
C TYR A 352 -11.39 2.91 11.65
N ASN A 353 -12.05 3.80 12.39
CA ASN A 353 -12.10 3.78 13.86
C ASN A 353 -10.71 3.67 14.51
N ILE A 354 -9.75 4.46 14.02
CA ILE A 354 -8.36 4.49 14.54
C ILE A 354 -8.18 5.62 15.56
N VAL A 355 -8.97 6.69 15.41
CA VAL A 355 -8.99 7.86 16.29
C VAL A 355 -10.35 7.88 16.99
N PRO A 356 -10.42 8.03 18.33
CA PRO A 356 -9.28 8.11 19.25
C PRO A 356 -8.49 6.79 19.28
N TYR A 357 -7.16 6.91 19.30
CA TYR A 357 -6.28 5.76 19.44
C TYR A 357 -6.28 5.33 20.90
N ILE A 358 -6.40 4.02 21.12
CA ILE A 358 -6.43 3.38 22.44
C ILE A 358 -5.35 2.32 22.45
N PHE A 359 -4.56 2.27 23.51
CA PHE A 359 -3.59 1.20 23.72
C PHE A 359 -4.28 -0.09 24.19
N PHE A 360 -3.72 -1.25 23.89
CA PHE A 360 -4.37 -2.53 24.23
C PHE A 360 -4.57 -2.74 25.73
N TRP A 361 -3.80 -2.07 26.59
CA TRP A 361 -3.93 -2.16 28.05
C TRP A 361 -4.91 -1.15 28.65
N GLU A 362 -5.44 -0.21 27.87
CA GLU A 362 -6.40 0.80 28.36
C GLU A 362 -7.85 0.28 28.35
N LEU A 363 -8.09 -0.89 27.77
CA LEU A 363 -9.39 -1.59 27.81
C LEU A 363 -9.52 -2.59 28.98
N ILE A 364 -8.57 -2.57 29.92
CA ILE A 364 -8.56 -3.43 31.11
C ILE A 364 -9.27 -2.73 32.28
#